data_AF-A0A960SYV7-F1
#
_entry.id   AF-A0A960SYV7-F1
#
_cell.length_a   1.000
_cell.length_b   1.000
_cell.length_c   1.000
_cell.angle_alpha   90.00
_cell.angle_beta   90.00
_cell.angle_gamma   90.00
#
_symmetry.space_group_name_H-M   'P 1'
#
loop_
_entity.id
_entity.type
_entity.pdbx_description
1 polymer ?
#
loop_
_entity_poly.entity_id
_entity_poly.type
_entity_poly.pdbx_seq_one_letter_code
_entity_poly.pdbx_strand_id
1 'polypeptide(L)'
;MKPFHTLGDLVSRDVLDAGHAKPAKLAVLGFPIAHSASPRMHQPALDALGIDARYIRLEVEPGKIPEAFARMRGLGFIGCNVT
;
A
#
# COMPACT_ATOMS: atom_id res chain seq x y z
N MET A 1 4.31 -10.15 -9.81
CA MET A 1 4.13 -9.22 -8.67
C MET A 1 2.69 -9.35 -8.20
N LYS A 2 2.44 -9.35 -6.88
CA LYS A 2 1.08 -9.49 -6.33
C LYS A 2 0.17 -8.37 -6.87
N PRO A 3 -1.07 -8.65 -7.34
CA PRO A 3 -1.93 -7.62 -7.93
C PRO A 3 -2.35 -6.54 -6.92
N PHE A 4 -2.52 -6.94 -5.66
CA PHE A 4 -2.83 -6.07 -4.52
C PHE A 4 -2.46 -6.79 -3.21
N HIS A 5 -2.35 -6.02 -2.13
CA HIS A 5 -2.21 -6.52 -0.76
C HIS A 5 -3.58 -6.56 -0.07
N THR A 6 -3.72 -7.34 0.99
CA THR A 6 -4.89 -7.39 1.87
C THR A 6 -4.47 -7.07 3.29
N LEU A 7 -5.43 -6.96 4.21
CA LEU A 7 -5.13 -6.78 5.63
C LEU A 7 -4.21 -7.88 6.20
N GLY A 8 -4.27 -9.10 5.64
CA GLY A 8 -3.40 -10.21 6.01
C GLY A 8 -1.92 -9.98 5.69
N ASP A 9 -1.59 -9.04 4.79
CA ASP A 9 -0.20 -8.67 4.52
C ASP A 9 0.31 -7.56 5.47
N LEU A 10 -0.61 -6.83 6.13
CA LEU A 10 -0.28 -5.74 7.05
C LEU A 10 -0.01 -6.28 8.45
N VAL A 11 0.94 -7.20 8.57
CA VAL A 11 1.33 -7.86 9.83
C VAL A 11 2.66 -7.32 10.35
N SER A 12 3.67 -7.24 9.48
CA SER A 12 4.98 -6.67 9.81
C SER A 12 5.65 -6.06 8.59
N ARG A 13 6.68 -5.24 8.81
CA ARG A 13 7.50 -4.69 7.73
C ARG A 13 8.27 -5.78 7.01
N ASP A 14 8.76 -6.79 7.73
CA ASP A 14 9.47 -7.92 7.13
C ASP A 14 8.62 -8.66 6.11
N VAL A 15 7.34 -8.90 6.43
CA VAL A 15 6.40 -9.55 5.49
C VAL A 15 6.08 -8.65 4.31
N LEU A 16 5.74 -7.38 4.60
CA LEU A 16 5.25 -6.46 3.56
C LEU A 16 6.35 -6.02 2.59
N ASP A 17 7.59 -5.92 3.07
CA ASP A 17 8.76 -5.42 2.34
C ASP A 17 9.72 -6.52 1.86
N ALA A 18 9.43 -7.79 2.17
CA ALA A 18 10.21 -8.94 1.69
C ALA A 18 10.46 -8.88 0.17
N GLY A 19 11.75 -8.94 -0.21
CA GLY A 19 12.17 -8.97 -1.61
C GLY A 19 12.06 -7.62 -2.34
N HIS A 20 11.83 -6.52 -1.63
CA HIS A 20 11.75 -5.18 -2.22
C HIS A 20 12.83 -4.25 -1.67
N ALA A 21 13.43 -3.45 -2.55
CA ALA A 21 14.47 -2.49 -2.18
C ALA A 21 13.96 -1.28 -1.38
N LYS A 22 12.66 -0.96 -1.48
CA LYS A 22 12.02 0.20 -0.84
C LYS A 22 10.81 -0.25 0.00
N PRO A 23 10.50 0.40 1.13
CA PRO A 23 9.38 0.04 1.98
C PRO A 23 8.02 0.52 1.43
N ALA A 24 6.94 -0.24 1.63
CA ALA A 24 5.57 0.16 1.28
C ALA A 24 5.01 1.16 2.30
N LYS A 25 5.16 2.46 2.01
CA LYS A 25 4.72 3.56 2.88
C LYS A 25 3.48 4.30 2.37
N LEU A 26 3.05 4.05 1.12
CA LEU A 26 1.89 4.68 0.50
C LEU A 26 0.98 3.61 -0.12
N ALA A 27 -0.33 3.86 -0.13
CA ALA A 27 -1.29 2.94 -0.70
C ALA A 27 -2.48 3.63 -1.37
N VAL A 28 -3.18 2.91 -2.26
CA VAL A 28 -4.58 3.18 -2.60
C VAL A 28 -5.46 2.07 -2.04
N LEU A 29 -6.50 2.45 -1.31
CA LEU A 29 -7.47 1.54 -0.70
C LEU A 29 -8.76 1.50 -1.52
N GLY A 30 -9.37 0.32 -1.63
CA GLY A 30 -10.69 0.14 -2.23
C GLY A 30 -11.09 -1.33 -2.30
N PHE A 31 -12.29 -1.60 -2.82
CA PHE A 31 -12.80 -2.94 -3.05
C PHE A 31 -13.82 -2.94 -4.21
N PRO A 32 -13.53 -3.57 -5.37
CA PRO A 32 -12.28 -4.22 -5.76
C PRO A 32 -11.18 -3.20 -6.10
N ILE A 33 -9.91 -3.49 -5.82
CA ILE A 33 -8.82 -2.51 -6.06
C ILE A 33 -7.86 -2.88 -7.20
N ALA A 34 -7.86 -4.14 -7.65
CA ALA A 34 -6.85 -4.68 -8.57
C ALA A 34 -6.63 -3.85 -9.85
N HIS A 35 -7.68 -3.18 -10.34
CA HIS A 35 -7.68 -2.41 -11.58
C HIS A 35 -7.08 -0.99 -11.43
N SER A 36 -6.84 -0.51 -10.21
CA SER A 36 -6.39 0.86 -9.98
C SER A 36 -5.09 1.18 -10.73
N ALA A 37 -5.05 2.29 -11.46
CA ALA A 37 -3.85 2.76 -12.14
C ALA A 37 -2.88 3.53 -11.20
N SER A 38 -3.29 3.84 -9.97
CA SER A 38 -2.53 4.72 -9.06
C SER A 38 -1.08 4.28 -8.85
N PRO A 39 -0.74 2.98 -8.64
CA PRO A 39 0.67 2.59 -8.54
C PRO A 39 1.48 2.84 -9.80
N ARG A 40 0.89 2.64 -10.99
CA ARG A 40 1.56 2.91 -12.28
C ARG A 40 1.83 4.39 -12.50
N MET A 41 1.07 5.27 -11.84
CA MET A 41 1.24 6.72 -11.90
C MET A 41 2.19 7.23 -10.81
N HIS A 42 2.00 6.82 -9.56
CA HIS A 42 2.75 7.34 -8.43
C HIS A 42 4.14 6.71 -8.26
N GLN A 43 4.31 5.40 -8.54
CA GLN A 43 5.62 4.77 -8.35
C GLN A 43 6.72 5.41 -9.22
N PRO A 44 6.52 5.67 -10.52
CA PRO A 44 7.53 6.36 -11.33
C PRO A 44 7.87 7.76 -10.82
N ALA A 45 6.88 8.48 -10.26
CA ALA A 45 7.13 9.80 -9.67
C ALA A 45 7.98 9.70 -8.39
N LEU A 46 7.70 8.72 -7.52
CA LEU A 46 8.52 8.45 -6.33
C LEU A 46 9.95 8.07 -6.72
N ASP A 47 10.10 7.25 -7.76
CA ASP A 47 11.40 6.79 -8.25
C ASP A 47 12.20 7.94 -8.86
N ALA A 48 11.59 8.78 -9.70
CA ALA A 48 12.22 9.95 -10.31
C ALA A 48 12.69 10.99 -9.29
N LEU A 49 11.97 11.11 -8.16
CA LEU A 49 12.30 12.04 -7.08
C LEU A 49 13.22 11.42 -6.01
N GLY A 50 13.64 10.16 -6.17
CA GLY A 50 14.49 9.48 -5.20
C GLY A 50 13.82 9.24 -3.84
N ILE A 51 12.48 9.23 -3.80
CA ILE A 51 11.73 9.00 -2.56
C ILE A 51 11.80 7.51 -2.19
N ASP A 52 12.21 7.23 -0.95
CA ASP A 52 12.33 5.88 -0.40
C ASP A 52 10.98 5.32 0.07
N ALA A 53 10.11 5.05 -0.91
CA ALA A 53 8.80 4.47 -0.69
C ALA A 53 8.33 3.66 -1.91
N ARG A 54 7.50 2.64 -1.64
CA ARG A 54 6.61 2.01 -2.60
C ARG A 54 5.19 2.50 -2.44
N TYR A 55 4.49 2.58 -3.57
CA TYR A 55 3.06 2.85 -3.66
C TYR A 55 2.32 1.56 -4.04
N ILE A 56 1.49 1.02 -3.13
CA ILE A 56 0.81 -0.27 -3.32
C ILE A 56 -0.70 -0.15 -3.48
N ARG A 57 -1.35 -1.22 -3.94
CA ARG A 57 -2.80 -1.40 -3.82
C ARG A 57 -3.09 -2.19 -2.56
N LEU A 58 -4.08 -1.75 -1.78
CA LEU A 58 -4.55 -2.43 -0.58
C LEU A 58 -6.05 -2.68 -0.71
N GLU A 59 -6.44 -3.94 -0.88
CA GLU A 59 -7.83 -4.33 -0.93
C GLU A 59 -8.39 -4.39 0.49
N VAL A 60 -9.44 -3.59 0.73
CA VAL A 60 -10.08 -3.47 2.05
C VAL A 60 -11.57 -3.60 1.87
N GLU A 61 -12.14 -4.68 2.38
CA GLU A 61 -13.58 -4.92 2.36
C GLU A 61 -14.36 -3.78 3.05
N PRO A 62 -15.61 -3.51 2.60
CA PRO A 62 -16.51 -2.60 3.31
C PRO A 62 -16.60 -2.94 4.81
N GLY A 63 -16.53 -1.91 5.66
CA GLY A 63 -16.53 -2.08 7.12
C GLY A 63 -15.17 -2.37 7.76
N LYS A 64 -14.10 -2.57 6.97
CA LYS A 64 -12.74 -2.86 7.47
C LYS A 64 -11.78 -1.67 7.46
N ILE A 65 -12.21 -0.48 7.05
CA ILE A 65 -11.37 0.73 6.99
C ILE A 65 -10.73 1.09 8.35
N PRO A 66 -11.43 1.06 9.50
CA PRO A 66 -10.80 1.37 10.78
C PRO A 66 -9.63 0.44 11.11
N GLU A 67 -9.78 -0.86 10.82
CA GLU A 67 -8.73 -1.87 11.00
C GLU A 67 -7.56 -1.61 10.04
N ALA A 68 -7.84 -1.29 8.78
CA ALA A 68 -6.82 -0.94 7.79
C ALA A 68 -5.97 0.24 8.27
N PHE A 69 -6.61 1.32 8.71
CA PHE A 69 -5.91 2.52 9.19
C PHE A 69 -5.10 2.26 10.46
N ALA A 70 -5.62 1.45 11.40
CA ALA A 70 -4.87 1.07 12.59
C ALA A 70 -3.59 0.31 12.23
N ARG A 71 -3.68 -0.70 11.36
CA ARG A 71 -2.52 -1.49 10.90
C ARG A 71 -1.53 -0.64 10.10
N MET A 72 -2.02 0.19 9.17
CA MET A 72 -1.19 1.11 8.38
C MET A 72 -0.42 2.09 9.26
N ARG A 73 -1.09 2.67 10.27
CA ARG A 73 -0.44 3.55 11.25
C ARG A 73 0.63 2.80 12.04
N GLY A 74 0.34 1.60 12.53
CA GLY A 74 1.30 0.76 13.27
C GLY A 74 2.52 0.38 12.44
N LEU A 75 2.37 0.28 11.12
CA LEU A 75 3.46 0.01 10.19
C LEU A 75 4.16 1.29 9.68
N GLY A 76 3.73 2.49 10.05
CA GLY A 76 4.36 3.73 9.59
C GLY A 76 4.09 4.09 8.13
N PHE A 77 2.90 3.78 7.61
CA PHE A 77 2.43 4.40 6.37
C PHE A 77 2.29 5.92 6.55
N ILE A 78 2.65 6.68 5.51
CA ILE A 78 2.67 8.15 5.54
C ILE A 78 1.47 8.78 4.83
N GLY A 79 0.65 7.98 4.14
CA GLY A 79 -0.55 8.47 3.45
C GLY A 79 -1.21 7.40 2.58
N CYS A 80 -2.43 7.70 2.14
CA CYS A 80 -3.14 6.87 1.17
C CYS A 80 -4.23 7.63 0.41
N ASN A 81 -4.57 7.10 -0.77
CA ASN A 81 -5.79 7.43 -1.49
C ASN A 81 -6.91 6.42 -1.14
N VAL A 82 -8.16 6.82 -1.31
CA VAL A 82 -9.36 5.99 -1.06
C VAL A 82 -10.28 6.12 -2.27
N THR A 83 -10.87 5.01 -2.70
CA THR A 83 -11.86 4.93 -3.80
C THR A 83 -12.98 3.95 -3.50
#